data_AF-A0A934QUP4-F1
#
_entry.id   AF-A0A934QUP4-F1
#
_cell.length_a   1.000
_cell.length_b   1.000
_cell.length_c   1.000
_cell.angle_alpha   90.00
_cell.angle_beta   90.00
_cell.angle_gamma   90.00
#
_symmetry.space_group_name_H-M   'P 1'
#
loop_
_entity.id
_entity.type
_entity.pdbx_description
1 polymer ?
#
loop_
_entity_poly.entity_id
_entity_poly.type
_entity_poly.pdbx_seq_one_letter_code
_entity_poly.pdbx_strand_id
1 'polypeptide(L)'
;MQRKTFDIATQHPDYDGKPTRGGKLDKEILQAFLDRPEEMHAQAAAIRAGIATGQLTELPFAADIDEEEAAAEGRALVLLHLRRERNPKLRAKKIDRVLAERGCLECEVCGFDFERTYGERGARYAEVHHVTPLHITGQTETRLNDLAVLCSNCHRMIHRGAHWLTPAELQDVIQHVRDKGA
;
A
#
# COMPACT_ATOMS: atom_id res chain seq x y z
N MET A 1 0.29 -27.25 2.58
CA MET A 1 1.62 -26.77 2.98
C MET A 1 2.42 -26.48 1.72
N GLN A 2 3.06 -25.31 1.62
CA GLN A 2 3.83 -24.96 0.41
C GLN A 2 5.07 -25.86 0.32
N ARG A 3 5.34 -26.42 -0.87
CA ARG A 3 6.42 -27.39 -1.12
C ARG A 3 7.78 -26.91 -0.61
N LYS A 4 8.05 -25.62 -0.77
CA LYS A 4 9.30 -24.98 -0.36
C LYS A 4 9.52 -24.93 1.16
N THR A 5 8.46 -24.70 1.93
CA THR A 5 8.52 -24.74 3.40
C THR A 5 8.81 -26.16 3.89
N PHE A 6 8.26 -27.17 3.21
CA PHE A 6 8.55 -28.56 3.51
C PHE A 6 10.01 -28.91 3.17
N ASP A 7 10.52 -28.41 2.04
CA ASP A 7 11.90 -28.64 1.64
C ASP A 7 12.93 -28.06 2.63
N ILE A 8 12.65 -26.88 3.20
CA ILE A 8 13.48 -26.30 4.26
C ILE A 8 13.36 -27.10 5.56
N ALA A 9 12.13 -27.47 5.96
CA ALA A 9 11.88 -28.18 7.21
C ALA A 9 12.56 -29.56 7.26
N THR A 10 12.54 -30.32 6.17
CA THR A 10 13.17 -31.65 6.14
C THR A 10 14.71 -31.61 6.07
N GLN A 11 15.30 -30.44 5.88
CA GLN A 11 16.76 -30.25 5.90
C GLN A 11 17.28 -29.79 7.27
N HIS A 12 16.37 -29.49 8.21
CA HIS A 12 16.73 -29.10 9.58
C HIS A 12 17.47 -30.24 10.30
N PRO A 13 18.52 -29.96 11.11
CA PRO A 13 19.27 -30.99 11.85
C PRO A 13 18.39 -31.90 12.73
N ASP A 14 17.35 -31.34 13.32
CA ASP A 14 16.40 -32.06 14.20
C ASP A 14 15.30 -32.84 13.43
N TYR A 15 15.39 -32.94 12.10
CA TYR A 15 14.41 -33.69 11.31
C TYR A 15 14.78 -35.18 11.23
N ASP A 16 13.96 -36.03 11.86
CA ASP A 16 14.19 -37.48 11.93
C ASP A 16 13.80 -38.27 10.66
N GLY A 17 13.22 -37.61 9.67
CA GLY A 17 12.75 -38.24 8.43
C GLY A 17 13.79 -38.24 7.31
N LYS A 18 13.42 -38.79 6.14
CA LYS A 18 14.26 -38.67 4.94
C LYS A 18 14.20 -37.22 4.40
N PRO A 19 15.33 -36.50 4.30
CA PRO A 19 15.35 -35.14 3.77
C PRO A 19 14.92 -35.12 2.31
N THR A 20 14.17 -34.09 1.90
CA THR A 20 13.86 -33.88 0.50
C THR A 20 15.04 -33.24 -0.25
N ARG A 21 15.02 -33.31 -1.58
CA ARG A 21 15.99 -32.61 -2.43
C ARG A 21 15.56 -31.16 -2.64
N GLY A 22 15.77 -30.31 -1.64
CA GLY A 22 15.62 -28.86 -1.79
C GLY A 22 16.79 -28.22 -2.56
N GLY A 23 16.61 -26.97 -2.96
CA GLY A 23 17.61 -26.21 -3.71
C GLY A 23 18.76 -25.72 -2.83
N LYS A 24 19.84 -25.25 -3.46
CA LYS A 24 21.00 -24.65 -2.77
C LYS A 24 20.59 -23.52 -1.81
N LEU A 25 19.69 -22.66 -2.27
CA LEU A 25 19.20 -21.51 -1.50
C LEU A 25 18.42 -21.93 -0.23
N ASP A 26 17.73 -23.07 -0.25
CA ASP A 26 16.97 -23.54 0.92
C ASP A 26 17.92 -23.92 2.07
N LYS A 27 19.11 -24.46 1.73
CA LYS A 27 20.19 -24.73 2.69
C LYS A 27 20.83 -23.46 3.24
N GLU A 28 21.08 -22.49 2.37
CA GLU A 28 21.66 -21.21 2.78
C GLU A 28 20.73 -20.45 3.73
N ILE A 29 19.43 -20.45 3.45
CA ILE A 29 18.41 -19.85 4.33
C ILE A 29 18.35 -20.59 5.67
N LEU A 30 18.33 -21.92 5.64
CA LEU A 30 18.31 -22.72 6.86
C LEU A 30 19.56 -22.47 7.71
N GLN A 31 20.74 -22.44 7.11
CA GLN A 31 21.99 -22.18 7.82
C GLN A 31 22.00 -20.79 8.45
N ALA A 32 21.61 -19.76 7.68
CA ALA A 32 21.53 -18.39 8.19
C ALA A 32 20.57 -18.27 9.39
N PHE A 33 19.52 -19.10 9.43
CA PHE A 33 18.60 -19.19 10.57
C PHE A 33 19.23 -19.89 11.78
N LEU A 34 19.91 -21.02 11.55
CA LEU A 34 20.60 -21.79 12.59
C LEU A 34 21.77 -21.05 13.23
N ASP A 35 22.44 -20.16 12.49
CA ASP A 35 23.55 -19.37 13.01
C ASP A 35 23.08 -18.31 14.03
N ARG A 36 21.83 -17.83 13.91
CA ARG A 36 21.27 -16.72 14.69
C ARG A 36 19.79 -16.93 15.05
N PRO A 37 19.44 -18.02 15.75
CA PRO A 37 18.05 -18.42 15.94
C PRO A 37 17.26 -17.42 16.80
N GLU A 38 17.88 -16.84 17.82
CA GLU A 38 17.23 -15.85 18.69
C GLU A 38 16.89 -14.56 17.93
N GLU A 39 17.82 -14.04 17.13
CA GLU A 39 17.63 -12.85 16.31
C GLU A 39 16.51 -13.07 15.27
N MET A 40 16.55 -14.20 14.56
CA MET A 40 15.55 -14.53 13.55
C MET A 40 14.16 -14.74 14.16
N HIS A 41 14.07 -15.38 15.33
CA HIS A 41 12.80 -15.52 16.05
C HIS A 41 12.26 -14.17 16.53
N ALA A 42 13.12 -13.29 17.06
CA ALA A 42 12.75 -11.95 17.48
C ALA A 42 12.22 -11.12 16.30
N GLN A 43 12.90 -11.15 15.16
CA GLN A 43 12.46 -10.48 13.93
C GLN A 43 11.13 -11.05 13.41
N ALA A 44 10.97 -12.37 13.39
CA ALA A 44 9.71 -13.00 12.98
C ALA A 44 8.55 -12.66 13.93
N ALA A 45 8.81 -12.55 15.24
CA ALA A 45 7.84 -12.11 16.22
C ALA A 45 7.45 -10.64 16.00
N ALA A 46 8.42 -9.75 15.77
CA ALA A 46 8.19 -8.35 15.45
C ALA A 46 7.36 -8.19 14.15
N ILE A 47 7.65 -8.97 13.11
CA ILE A 47 6.85 -8.97 11.86
C ILE A 47 5.42 -9.42 12.13
N ARG A 48 5.21 -10.52 12.86
CA ARG A 48 3.86 -11.01 13.18
C ARG A 48 3.08 -10.01 14.04
N ALA A 49 3.73 -9.40 15.04
CA ALA A 49 3.13 -8.37 15.87
C ALA A 49 2.77 -7.12 15.06
N GLY A 50 3.67 -6.67 14.17
CA GLY A 50 3.41 -5.53 13.29
C GLY A 50 2.30 -5.78 12.26
N ILE A 51 2.17 -7.01 11.74
CA ILE A 51 1.03 -7.39 10.88
C ILE A 51 -0.28 -7.35 11.67
N ALA A 52 -0.28 -7.90 12.89
CA ALA A 52 -1.49 -7.96 13.73
C ALA A 52 -1.96 -6.56 14.17
N THR A 53 -1.03 -5.66 14.47
CA THR A 53 -1.32 -4.29 14.94
C THR A 53 -1.46 -3.27 13.81
N GLY A 54 -1.00 -3.61 12.60
CA GLY A 54 -0.96 -2.69 11.46
C GLY A 54 0.15 -1.64 11.52
N GLN A 55 1.05 -1.72 12.51
CA GLN A 55 2.20 -0.84 12.70
C GLN A 55 3.50 -1.62 12.43
N LEU A 56 4.09 -1.44 11.24
CA LEU A 56 5.34 -2.10 10.81
C LEU A 56 6.56 -1.18 10.90
N THR A 57 6.39 0.03 11.45
CA THR A 57 7.38 1.11 11.45
C THR A 57 8.63 0.80 12.28
N GLU A 58 8.57 -0.18 13.18
CA GLU A 58 9.69 -0.55 14.07
C GLU A 58 10.53 -1.73 13.57
N LEU A 59 10.52 -2.02 12.26
CA LEU A 59 11.43 -3.02 11.69
C LEU A 59 12.78 -2.38 11.35
N PRO A 60 13.93 -3.01 11.72
CA PRO A 60 15.27 -2.43 11.61
C PRO A 60 15.79 -2.23 10.17
N PHE A 61 14.94 -2.36 9.15
CA PHE A 61 15.29 -2.12 7.74
C PHE A 61 15.14 -0.65 7.32
N ALA A 62 14.60 0.20 8.18
CA ALA A 62 14.49 1.64 7.96
C ALA A 62 15.71 2.36 8.55
N ALA A 63 16.89 2.15 7.95
CA ALA A 63 17.99 3.08 8.16
C ALA A 63 17.84 4.23 7.17
N ASP A 64 17.83 5.46 7.70
CA ASP A 64 17.75 6.71 6.96
C ASP A 64 18.88 6.80 5.91
N ILE A 65 18.52 7.21 4.69
CA ILE A 65 19.48 7.53 3.63
C ILE A 65 19.73 9.04 3.72
N ASP A 66 20.94 9.42 4.11
CA ASP A 66 21.40 10.81 4.17
C ASP A 66 21.23 11.54 2.82
N GLU A 67 20.88 12.82 2.90
CA GLU A 67 20.74 13.73 1.75
C GLU A 67 22.11 14.22 1.26
N GLU A 68 22.58 13.68 0.13
CA GLU A 68 23.62 14.31 -0.69
C GLU A 68 23.06 14.65 -2.10
N GLU A 69 23.40 15.84 -2.59
CA GLU A 69 23.12 16.28 -3.96
C GLU A 69 23.91 15.41 -4.95
N ALA A 70 23.19 14.50 -5.63
CA ALA A 70 23.64 13.41 -6.50
C ALA A 70 23.86 12.07 -5.79
N ALA A 71 22.74 11.36 -5.56
CA ALA A 71 22.75 9.96 -5.17
C ALA A 71 22.82 9.03 -6.40
N ALA A 72 23.53 7.91 -6.27
CA ALA A 72 23.48 6.83 -7.26
C ALA A 72 22.08 6.20 -7.29
N GLU A 73 21.29 6.50 -8.32
CA GLU A 73 19.97 5.91 -8.54
C GLU A 73 20.07 4.52 -9.20
N GLY A 74 19.04 3.67 -9.02
CA GLY A 74 18.94 2.37 -9.71
C GLY A 74 19.35 1.12 -8.92
N ARG A 75 19.72 1.26 -7.64
CA ARG A 75 19.88 0.10 -6.75
C ARG A 75 18.53 -0.61 -6.56
N ALA A 76 18.49 -1.91 -6.84
CA ALA A 76 17.32 -2.74 -6.56
C ALA A 76 17.15 -2.90 -5.05
N LEU A 77 16.11 -2.28 -4.49
CA LEU A 77 15.72 -2.40 -3.09
C LEU A 77 14.58 -3.41 -2.95
N VAL A 78 14.71 -4.31 -1.98
CA VAL A 78 13.62 -5.22 -1.60
C VAL A 78 12.85 -4.56 -0.45
N LEU A 79 11.63 -4.11 -0.75
CA LEU A 79 10.71 -3.51 0.22
C LEU A 79 9.54 -4.46 0.49
N LEU A 80 9.29 -4.76 1.77
CA LEU A 80 8.13 -5.54 2.19
C LEU A 80 6.86 -4.67 2.05
N HIS A 81 6.05 -4.95 1.01
CA HIS A 81 4.81 -4.24 0.77
C HIS A 81 3.61 -5.02 1.33
N LEU A 82 3.02 -4.54 2.43
CA LEU A 82 1.74 -5.04 2.92
C LEU A 82 0.60 -4.49 2.03
N ARG A 83 0.00 -5.34 1.21
CA ARG A 83 -1.18 -4.99 0.41
C ARG A 83 -2.45 -5.47 1.11
N ARG A 84 -3.29 -4.53 1.54
CA ARG A 84 -4.66 -4.84 2.00
C ARG A 84 -5.52 -5.27 0.81
N GLU A 85 -6.34 -6.30 1.00
CA GLU A 85 -7.31 -6.73 0.00
C GLU A 85 -8.30 -5.60 -0.29
N ARG A 86 -8.55 -5.32 -1.57
CA ARG A 86 -9.54 -4.34 -2.02
C ARG A 86 -10.46 -5.03 -3.01
N ASN A 87 -11.77 -4.90 -2.83
CA ASN A 87 -12.73 -5.46 -3.78
C ASN A 87 -12.76 -4.60 -5.06
N PRO A 88 -12.24 -5.08 -6.21
CA PRO A 88 -12.16 -4.27 -7.43
C PRO A 88 -13.55 -3.88 -7.97
N LYS A 89 -14.61 -4.62 -7.60
CA LYS A 89 -15.98 -4.32 -8.01
C LYS A 89 -16.49 -3.02 -7.39
N LEU A 90 -15.98 -2.60 -6.23
CA LEU A 90 -16.40 -1.34 -5.58
C LEU A 90 -15.98 -0.12 -6.40
N ARG A 91 -14.78 -0.15 -7.00
CA ARG A 91 -14.32 0.91 -7.89
C ARG A 91 -15.25 1.05 -9.10
N ALA A 92 -15.53 -0.06 -9.79
CA ALA A 92 -16.42 -0.05 -10.95
C ALA A 92 -17.81 0.47 -10.58
N LYS A 93 -18.42 -0.07 -9.51
CA LYS A 93 -19.73 0.37 -9.01
C LYS A 93 -19.77 1.86 -8.65
N LYS A 94 -18.71 2.40 -8.03
CA LYS A 94 -18.64 3.83 -7.69
C LYS A 94 -18.61 4.68 -8.96
N ILE A 95 -17.78 4.31 -9.94
CA ILE A 95 -17.69 5.00 -11.23
C ILE A 95 -19.04 4.97 -11.96
N ASP A 96 -19.66 3.79 -12.07
CA ASP A 96 -20.95 3.63 -12.74
C ASP A 96 -22.05 4.47 -12.08
N ARG A 97 -22.08 4.48 -10.74
CA ARG A 97 -23.03 5.28 -9.97
C ARG A 97 -22.85 6.77 -10.22
N VAL A 98 -21.61 7.27 -10.16
CA VAL A 98 -21.34 8.71 -10.37
C VAL A 98 -21.68 9.14 -11.79
N LEU A 99 -21.33 8.32 -12.79
CA LEU A 99 -21.73 8.58 -14.18
C LEU A 99 -23.25 8.56 -14.37
N ALA A 100 -23.96 7.64 -13.72
CA ALA A 100 -25.43 7.59 -13.79
C ALA A 100 -26.10 8.78 -13.11
N GLU A 101 -25.55 9.26 -12.00
CA GLU A 101 -26.12 10.38 -11.22
C GLU A 101 -25.76 11.75 -11.78
N ARG A 102 -24.52 11.94 -12.27
CA ARG A 102 -23.96 13.25 -12.63
C ARG A 102 -23.63 13.40 -14.12
N GLY A 103 -23.50 12.30 -14.85
CA GLY A 103 -23.10 12.30 -16.26
C GLY A 103 -21.61 12.51 -16.54
N CYS A 104 -20.81 12.87 -15.52
CA CYS A 104 -19.35 13.11 -15.62
C CYS A 104 -18.58 12.52 -14.44
N LEU A 105 -17.24 12.46 -14.54
CA LEU A 105 -16.34 11.97 -13.49
C LEU A 105 -15.42 13.08 -12.98
N GLU A 106 -16.04 14.16 -12.53
CA GLU A 106 -15.32 15.27 -11.93
C GLU A 106 -14.75 14.88 -10.56
N CYS A 107 -13.50 15.31 -10.33
CA CYS A 107 -12.85 15.24 -9.02
C CYS A 107 -13.71 15.99 -7.99
N GLU A 108 -14.10 15.29 -6.92
CA GLU A 108 -14.94 15.85 -5.85
C GLU A 108 -14.25 16.99 -5.07
N VAL A 109 -12.92 17.15 -5.22
CA VAL A 109 -12.13 18.20 -4.55
C VAL A 109 -11.94 19.43 -5.44
N CYS A 110 -11.49 19.25 -6.68
CA CYS A 110 -11.05 20.35 -7.54
C CYS A 110 -11.85 20.53 -8.84
N GLY A 111 -12.82 19.64 -9.12
CA GLY A 111 -13.63 19.66 -10.34
C GLY A 111 -12.91 19.20 -11.62
N PHE A 112 -11.67 18.71 -11.52
CA PHE A 112 -10.94 18.20 -12.69
C PHE A 112 -11.61 16.93 -13.24
N ASP A 113 -11.80 16.87 -14.56
CA ASP A 113 -12.34 15.71 -15.27
C ASP A 113 -11.35 15.28 -16.37
N PHE A 114 -10.98 14.00 -16.35
CA PHE A 114 -10.01 13.44 -17.29
C PHE A 114 -10.55 13.32 -18.71
N GLU A 115 -11.82 12.98 -18.89
CA GLU A 115 -12.44 12.83 -20.20
C GLU A 115 -12.61 14.20 -20.86
N ARG A 116 -13.04 15.21 -20.10
CA ARG A 116 -13.11 16.60 -20.58
C ARG A 116 -11.74 17.16 -20.96
N THR A 117 -10.67 16.74 -20.27
CA THR A 117 -9.32 17.28 -20.50
C THR A 117 -8.53 16.50 -21.56
N TYR A 118 -8.67 15.18 -21.58
CA TYR A 118 -7.86 14.27 -22.40
C TYR A 118 -8.66 13.47 -23.44
N GLY A 119 -9.96 13.73 -23.57
CA GLY A 119 -10.85 13.02 -24.48
C GLY A 119 -10.95 11.53 -24.15
N GLU A 120 -10.96 10.70 -25.20
CA GLU A 120 -11.07 9.24 -25.09
C GLU A 120 -9.98 8.64 -24.16
N ARG A 121 -8.80 9.24 -24.10
CA ARG A 121 -7.71 8.76 -23.23
C ARG A 121 -8.06 8.87 -21.74
N GLY A 122 -8.90 9.83 -21.38
CA GLY A 122 -9.41 10.04 -20.04
C GLY A 122 -10.78 9.41 -19.79
N ALA A 123 -11.37 8.75 -20.80
CA ALA A 123 -12.73 8.22 -20.70
C ALA A 123 -12.87 7.25 -19.54
N ARG A 124 -13.91 7.46 -18.72
CA ARG A 124 -14.21 6.66 -17.53
C ARG A 124 -13.03 6.53 -16.54
N TYR A 125 -12.10 7.48 -16.54
CA TYR A 125 -10.92 7.45 -15.68
C TYR A 125 -11.04 8.44 -14.52
N ALA A 126 -10.90 7.90 -13.30
CA ALA A 126 -10.67 8.64 -12.07
C ALA A 126 -10.12 7.68 -11.00
N GLU A 127 -9.57 8.25 -9.94
CA GLU A 127 -9.07 7.51 -8.78
C GLU A 127 -10.16 7.43 -7.70
N VAL A 128 -10.42 6.23 -7.19
CA VAL A 128 -11.42 6.00 -6.15
C VAL A 128 -10.71 5.84 -4.81
N HIS A 129 -10.90 6.83 -3.95
CA HIS A 129 -10.24 6.97 -2.67
C HIS A 129 -11.19 6.63 -1.52
N HIS A 130 -10.69 6.02 -0.44
CA HIS A 130 -11.51 5.79 0.76
C HIS A 130 -11.45 7.04 1.63
N VAL A 131 -12.59 7.68 1.89
CA VAL A 131 -12.67 8.91 2.68
C VAL A 131 -12.11 8.70 4.08
N THR A 132 -12.40 7.54 4.68
CA THR A 132 -11.76 7.11 5.94
C THR A 132 -10.67 6.08 5.63
N PRO A 133 -9.42 6.28 6.05
CA PRO A 133 -8.33 5.35 5.76
C PRO A 133 -8.56 3.97 6.40
N LEU A 134 -8.52 2.92 5.59
CA LEU A 134 -8.66 1.52 6.04
C LEU A 134 -7.57 1.05 7.03
N HIS A 135 -6.47 1.80 7.15
CA HIS A 135 -5.43 1.47 8.14
C HIS A 135 -5.85 1.84 9.57
N ILE A 136 -6.79 2.79 9.73
CA ILE A 136 -7.31 3.23 11.01
C ILE A 136 -8.48 2.34 11.46
N THR A 137 -9.30 1.88 10.51
CA THR A 137 -10.56 1.17 10.81
C THR A 137 -10.46 -0.35 10.87
N GLY A 138 -9.33 -0.95 10.45
CA GLY A 138 -9.18 -2.41 10.39
C GLY A 138 -10.06 -3.06 9.30
N GLN A 139 -10.52 -4.30 9.53
CA GLN A 139 -11.46 -4.96 8.61
C GLN A 139 -12.84 -4.33 8.76
N THR A 140 -13.32 -3.67 7.70
CA THR A 140 -14.64 -3.00 7.68
C THR A 140 -15.37 -3.28 6.38
N GLU A 141 -16.71 -3.15 6.41
CA GLU A 141 -17.51 -3.09 5.19
C GLU A 141 -17.42 -1.69 4.58
N THR A 142 -16.91 -1.60 3.35
CA THR A 142 -16.88 -0.34 2.59
C THR A 142 -18.16 -0.18 1.78
N ARG A 143 -18.90 0.91 2.00
CA ARG A 143 -20.04 1.35 1.19
C ARG A 143 -19.57 2.32 0.10
N LEU A 144 -20.38 2.53 -0.94
CA LEU A 144 -20.05 3.47 -2.02
C LEU A 144 -19.98 4.94 -1.56
N ASN A 145 -20.63 5.27 -0.44
CA ASN A 145 -20.57 6.60 0.15
C ASN A 145 -19.26 6.84 0.93
N ASP A 146 -18.56 5.77 1.30
CA ASP A 146 -17.25 5.85 1.98
C ASP A 146 -16.11 6.06 0.97
N LEU A 147 -16.46 6.20 -0.32
CA LEU A 147 -15.54 6.37 -1.44
C LEU A 147 -15.74 7.74 -2.08
N ALA A 148 -14.63 8.41 -2.40
CA ALA A 148 -14.60 9.65 -3.15
C ALA A 148 -13.93 9.44 -4.52
N VAL A 149 -14.44 10.15 -5.53
CA VAL A 149 -13.82 10.24 -6.86
C VAL A 149 -12.85 11.41 -6.89
N LEU A 150 -11.57 11.14 -7.15
CA LEU A 150 -10.50 12.13 -7.15
C LEU A 150 -9.68 12.06 -8.44
N CYS A 151 -9.04 13.19 -8.78
CA CYS A 151 -7.97 13.19 -9.76
C CYS A 151 -6.64 12.73 -9.16
N SER A 152 -5.69 12.33 -10.01
CA SER A 152 -4.37 11.84 -9.57
C SER A 152 -3.61 12.84 -8.71
N ASN A 153 -3.75 14.15 -9.00
CA ASN A 153 -3.10 15.19 -8.21
C ASN A 153 -3.72 15.32 -6.82
N CYS A 154 -5.05 15.42 -6.72
CA CYS A 154 -5.75 15.51 -5.44
C CYS A 154 -5.56 14.25 -4.59
N HIS A 155 -5.62 13.07 -5.20
CA HIS A 155 -5.37 11.83 -4.48
C HIS A 155 -3.93 11.78 -3.93
N ARG A 156 -2.95 12.25 -4.71
CA ARG A 156 -1.58 12.36 -4.22
C ARG A 156 -1.43 13.40 -3.09
N MET A 157 -2.12 14.53 -3.18
CA MET A 157 -2.06 15.59 -2.16
C MET A 157 -2.72 15.19 -0.84
N ILE A 158 -3.80 14.39 -0.86
CA ILE A 158 -4.38 13.81 0.35
C ILE A 158 -3.35 13.01 1.15
N HIS A 159 -2.51 12.25 0.46
CA HIS A 159 -1.50 11.39 1.07
C HIS A 159 -0.16 12.08 1.31
N ARG A 160 -0.04 13.40 1.03
CA ARG A 160 1.22 14.13 1.16
C ARG A 160 1.36 14.68 2.57
N GLY A 161 2.31 14.12 3.34
CA GLY A 161 2.63 14.56 4.70
C GLY A 161 2.31 13.50 5.74
N ALA A 162 2.62 13.81 7.01
CA ALA A 162 2.40 12.88 8.12
C ALA A 162 0.90 12.68 8.43
N HIS A 163 0.09 13.71 8.18
CA HIS A 163 -1.36 13.67 8.36
C HIS A 163 -2.04 13.56 6.99
N TRP A 164 -2.92 12.57 6.83
CA TRP A 164 -3.70 12.41 5.61
C TRP A 164 -4.94 13.26 5.69
N LEU A 165 -5.15 14.10 4.68
CA LEU A 165 -6.33 14.96 4.60
C LEU A 165 -7.52 14.18 4.06
N THR A 166 -8.70 14.44 4.60
CA THR A 166 -9.95 14.10 3.94
C THR A 166 -10.14 14.93 2.67
N PRO A 167 -10.99 14.49 1.72
CA PRO A 167 -11.34 15.30 0.55
C PRO A 167 -11.85 16.71 0.91
N ALA A 168 -12.63 16.82 1.99
CA ALA A 168 -13.14 18.12 2.47
C ALA A 168 -12.01 19.03 2.97
N GLU A 169 -11.11 18.51 3.80
CA GLU A 169 -9.96 19.30 4.29
C GLU A 169 -9.04 19.74 3.15
N LEU A 170 -8.81 18.89 2.14
CA LEU A 170 -8.03 19.30 0.97
C LEU A 170 -8.76 20.37 0.15
N GLN A 171 -10.08 20.29 0.05
CA GLN A 171 -10.88 21.32 -0.63
C GLN A 171 -10.73 22.67 0.08
N ASP A 172 -10.77 22.70 1.42
CA ASP A 172 -10.56 23.91 2.21
C ASP A 172 -9.17 24.52 1.98
N VAL A 173 -8.13 23.69 1.90
CA VAL A 173 -6.76 24.15 1.57
C VAL A 173 -6.71 24.81 0.20
N ILE A 174 -7.33 24.20 -0.81
CA ILE A 174 -7.37 24.76 -2.18
C ILE A 174 -8.15 26.08 -2.19
N GLN A 175 -9.28 26.15 -1.49
CA GLN A 175 -10.11 27.34 -1.46
C GLN A 175 -9.40 28.50 -0.75
N HIS A 176 -8.76 28.24 0.38
CA HIS A 176 -7.97 29.24 1.11
C HIS A 176 -6.84 29.84 0.27
N VAL A 177 -6.18 29.02 -0.56
CA VAL A 177 -5.13 29.52 -1.47
C VAL A 177 -5.73 30.37 -2.60
N ARG A 178 -6.90 29.97 -3.14
CA ARG A 178 -7.61 30.75 -4.16
C ARG A 178 -8.06 32.11 -3.63
N ASP A 179 -8.59 32.15 -2.41
CA ASP A 179 -9.09 33.37 -1.77
C ASP A 179 -7.96 34.35 -1.42
N LYS A 180 -6.75 33.84 -1.16
CA LYS A 180 -5.56 34.67 -0.94
C LYS A 180 -4.91 35.19 -2.22
N GLY A 181 -5.19 34.54 -3.35
CA GLY A 181 -4.63 34.88 -4.66
C GLY A 181 -5.57 35.68 -5.57
N ALA A 182 -6.82 35.89 -5.14
CA ALA A 182 -7.84 36.73 -5.78
C ALA A 182 -7.83 38.14 -5.19
#